data_AF-A0A1I2GBG4-F1
#
_entry.id   AF-A0A1I2GBG4-F1
#
_cell.length_a   1.000
_cell.length_b   1.000
_cell.length_c   1.000
_cell.angle_alpha   90.00
_cell.angle_beta   90.00
_cell.angle_gamma   90.00
#
_symmetry.space_group_name_H-M   'P 1'
#
loop_
_entity.id
_entity.type
_entity.pdbx_description
1 polymer ?
#
loop_
_entity_poly.entity_id
_entity_poly.type
_entity_poly.pdbx_seq_one_letter_code
_entity_poly.pdbx_strand_id
1 'polypeptide(L)'
;MGKRDAFILLAMLALSACTDRQTAPVPGANLITGKAGGRQLSGVTMELSPGMLRTCEHAGGRMVAKVSWNAKSSGAKSVTIWVSDSTSEEKSWYHGAAEGSAETGPWVGDGTMFRMADGDAKRRTLAVREVRAVDCMTAQPETPSNPATP
;
A
#
# COMPACT_ATOMS: atom_id res chain seq x y z
N MET A 1 45.56 -49.40 -11.17
CA MET A 1 45.80 -49.64 -9.74
C MET A 1 45.42 -48.36 -8.98
N GLY A 2 44.44 -48.25 -8.11
CA GLY A 2 43.79 -49.23 -7.24
C GLY A 2 44.18 -48.95 -5.79
N LYS A 3 43.29 -48.31 -5.01
CA LYS A 3 42.98 -48.66 -3.61
C LYS A 3 41.88 -47.75 -3.05
N ARG A 4 40.72 -48.39 -2.80
CA ARG A 4 39.70 -47.98 -1.84
C ARG A 4 40.19 -48.41 -0.46
N ASP A 5 39.82 -47.69 0.59
CA ASP A 5 39.45 -48.17 1.94
C ASP A 5 39.16 -46.92 2.80
N ALA A 6 37.89 -46.61 3.09
CA ALA A 6 37.14 -47.01 4.30
C ALA A 6 37.68 -46.29 5.55
N PHE A 7 37.05 -45.20 6.02
CA PHE A 7 35.86 -45.11 6.89
C PHE A 7 36.28 -44.70 8.33
N ILE A 8 35.46 -43.83 8.95
CA ILE A 8 35.15 -43.75 10.39
C ILE A 8 35.86 -42.68 11.27
N LEU A 9 35.03 -41.66 11.60
CA LEU A 9 34.83 -40.96 12.90
C LEU A 9 35.96 -40.06 13.45
N LEU A 10 35.71 -38.96 14.19
CA LEU A 10 34.59 -38.07 14.50
C LEU A 10 35.20 -37.02 15.48
N ALA A 11 34.68 -35.78 15.47
CA ALA A 11 34.80 -34.76 16.52
C ALA A 11 36.16 -34.03 16.65
N MET A 12 36.26 -32.74 17.00
CA MET A 12 35.41 -31.88 17.83
C MET A 12 35.45 -30.41 17.39
N LEU A 13 34.41 -29.70 17.84
CA LEU A 13 34.15 -28.28 17.74
C LEU A 13 35.29 -27.39 18.27
N ALA A 14 35.52 -26.27 17.57
CA ALA A 14 35.96 -25.02 18.19
C ALA A 14 35.19 -23.84 17.56
N LEU A 15 34.34 -23.21 18.36
CA LEU A 15 33.63 -21.97 18.02
C LEU A 15 34.65 -20.82 17.95
N SER A 16 34.87 -20.24 16.76
CA SER A 16 35.35 -18.86 16.61
C SER A 16 35.21 -18.43 15.16
N ALA A 17 34.06 -17.83 14.85
CA ALA A 17 33.92 -16.96 13.69
C ALA A 17 32.82 -15.93 14.01
N CYS A 18 33.22 -14.76 14.50
CA CYS A 18 32.45 -13.54 14.29
C CYS A 18 32.53 -13.21 12.79
N THR A 19 31.77 -13.93 11.98
CA THR A 19 31.54 -13.55 10.59
C THR A 19 30.25 -12.77 10.54
N ASP A 20 30.42 -11.48 10.33
CA ASP A 20 29.46 -10.53 9.81
C ASP A 20 28.59 -11.22 8.73
N ARG A 21 27.38 -11.63 9.13
CA ARG A 21 26.31 -11.90 8.17
C ARG A 21 25.44 -10.66 8.17
N GLN A 22 25.78 -9.74 7.28
CA GLN A 22 24.81 -8.92 6.57
C GLN A 22 23.56 -9.77 6.32
N THR A 23 22.55 -9.56 7.14
CA THR A 23 21.22 -10.05 6.83
C THR A 23 20.81 -9.26 5.61
N ALA A 24 20.66 -9.96 4.49
CA ALA A 24 20.17 -9.38 3.24
C ALA A 24 18.98 -8.44 3.55
N PRO A 25 18.87 -7.27 2.90
CA PRO A 25 17.67 -6.48 3.03
C PRO A 25 16.51 -7.36 2.58
N VAL A 26 15.61 -7.67 3.51
CA VAL A 26 14.38 -8.42 3.21
C VAL A 26 13.64 -7.63 2.13
N PRO A 27 13.39 -8.18 0.94
CA PRO A 27 12.55 -7.53 -0.05
C PRO A 27 11.12 -7.49 0.50
N GLY A 28 10.78 -6.39 1.17
CA GLY A 28 9.50 -6.24 1.88
C GLY A 28 9.46 -5.12 2.91
N ALA A 29 10.47 -4.25 2.97
CA ALA A 29 10.49 -3.17 3.95
C ALA A 29 9.36 -2.14 3.73
N ASN A 30 8.48 -2.11 4.73
CA ASN A 30 7.68 -0.97 5.17
C ASN A 30 6.51 -0.52 4.29
N LEU A 31 5.43 -1.31 4.39
CA LEU A 31 4.08 -0.81 4.21
C LEU A 31 3.60 -0.31 5.58
N ILE A 32 3.80 0.98 5.87
CA ILE A 32 3.24 1.57 7.10
C ILE A 32 1.77 1.90 6.81
N THR A 33 0.89 1.20 7.54
CA THR A 33 -0.55 1.39 7.62
C THR A 33 -0.89 2.85 7.94
N GLY A 34 -1.51 3.54 6.99
CA GLY A 34 -2.13 4.84 7.17
C GLY A 34 -3.53 4.82 6.56
N LYS A 35 -4.53 5.11 7.40
CA LYS A 35 -5.96 5.40 7.16
C LYS A 35 -6.45 5.31 5.69
N ALA A 36 -7.49 4.49 5.50
CA ALA A 36 -8.00 3.89 4.25
C ALA A 36 -7.05 2.79 3.72
N GLY A 37 -7.47 1.52 3.86
CA GLY A 37 -6.67 0.30 3.75
C GLY A 37 -5.91 0.14 2.43
N GLY A 38 -4.76 0.79 2.33
CA GLY A 38 -3.95 0.81 1.13
C GLY A 38 -2.47 0.62 1.42
N ARG A 39 -1.77 0.17 0.38
CA ARG A 39 -0.34 -0.10 0.40
C ARG A 39 0.41 1.11 -0.16
N GLN A 40 1.51 1.55 0.45
CA GLN A 40 2.37 2.59 -0.13
C GLN A 40 3.84 2.37 0.21
N LEU A 41 4.73 2.85 -0.66
CA LEU A 41 6.16 2.92 -0.38
C LEU A 41 6.44 3.94 0.74
N SER A 42 7.51 3.74 1.50
CA SER A 42 7.92 4.67 2.54
C SER A 42 8.19 6.07 1.98
N GLY A 43 7.63 7.09 2.64
CA GLY A 43 7.75 8.50 2.23
C GLY A 43 6.86 8.91 1.04
N VAL A 44 6.13 7.96 0.42
CA VAL A 44 5.13 8.25 -0.60
C VAL A 44 3.77 8.37 0.08
N THR A 45 2.95 9.34 -0.34
CA THR A 45 1.56 9.48 0.10
C THR A 45 0.60 9.44 -1.07
N MET A 46 -0.54 8.80 -0.85
CA MET A 46 -1.73 8.89 -1.68
C MET A 46 -2.94 8.83 -0.76
N GLU A 47 -3.77 9.87 -0.78
CA GLU A 47 -4.91 10.04 0.10
C GLU A 47 -6.16 10.37 -0.70
N LEU A 48 -7.30 9.86 -0.21
CA LEU A 48 -8.62 10.11 -0.77
C LEU A 48 -9.45 10.85 0.27
N SER A 49 -10.17 11.89 -0.16
CA SER A 49 -11.10 12.65 0.66
C SER A 49 -12.43 12.84 -0.08
N PRO A 50 -13.54 12.23 0.37
CA PRO A 50 -13.63 11.27 1.46
C PRO A 50 -12.86 9.96 1.14
N GLY A 51 -12.27 9.35 2.16
CA GLY A 51 -11.48 8.12 2.03
C GLY A 51 -12.30 6.83 2.06
N MET A 52 -13.61 6.94 2.31
CA MET A 52 -14.57 5.85 2.39
C MET A 52 -15.91 6.33 1.87
N LEU A 53 -16.67 5.42 1.27
CA LEU A 53 -18.02 5.69 0.80
C LEU A 53 -19.01 5.44 1.95
N ARG A 54 -19.57 6.50 2.52
CA ARG A 54 -20.64 6.39 3.51
C ARG A 54 -21.97 6.18 2.81
N THR A 55 -22.57 5.01 2.99
CA THR A 55 -23.78 4.60 2.26
C THR A 55 -25.00 5.47 2.57
N CYS A 56 -25.07 6.07 3.77
CA CYS A 56 -26.14 7.01 4.12
C CYS A 56 -26.02 8.39 3.48
N GLU A 57 -24.80 8.87 3.21
CA GLU A 57 -24.55 10.16 2.54
C GLU A 57 -24.66 10.02 1.02
N HIS A 58 -24.41 8.79 0.52
CA HIS A 58 -24.39 8.45 -0.89
C HIS A 58 -25.26 7.23 -1.16
N ALA A 59 -26.59 7.40 -1.09
CA ALA A 59 -27.57 6.33 -1.32
C ALA A 59 -27.43 5.67 -2.71
N GLY A 60 -26.88 6.38 -3.71
CA GLY A 60 -26.56 5.85 -5.03
C GLY A 60 -25.27 5.02 -5.11
N GLY A 61 -24.57 4.82 -3.99
CA GLY A 61 -23.34 4.02 -3.92
C GLY A 61 -22.14 4.65 -4.65
N ARG A 62 -22.19 5.94 -4.94
CA ARG A 62 -21.16 6.68 -5.68
C ARG A 62 -20.87 8.03 -5.03
N MET A 63 -19.61 8.43 -5.06
CA MET A 63 -19.13 9.70 -4.52
C MET A 63 -18.15 10.39 -5.47
N VAL A 64 -17.93 11.68 -5.24
CA VAL A 64 -16.78 12.43 -5.74
C VAL A 64 -15.71 12.38 -4.66
N ALA A 65 -14.48 12.05 -5.04
CA ALA A 65 -13.34 12.05 -4.13
C ALA A 65 -12.23 12.98 -4.66
N LYS A 66 -11.63 13.75 -3.76
CA LYS A 66 -10.35 14.40 -4.02
C LYS A 66 -9.23 13.42 -3.74
N VAL A 67 -8.41 13.13 -4.75
CA VAL A 67 -7.18 12.34 -4.61
C VAL A 67 -6.01 13.30 -4.50
N SER A 68 -5.20 13.16 -3.44
CA SER A 68 -3.98 13.96 -3.24
C SER A 68 -2.79 13.02 -3.11
N TRP A 69 -1.64 13.38 -3.68
CA TRP A 69 -0.46 12.53 -3.70
C TRP A 69 0.85 13.31 -3.58
N ASN A 70 1.86 12.66 -3.00
CA ASN A 70 3.25 13.09 -3.06
C ASN A 70 4.15 11.86 -3.19
N ALA A 71 4.86 11.77 -4.31
CA ALA A 71 5.78 10.69 -4.66
C ALA A 71 7.23 11.17 -4.82
N LYS A 72 7.55 12.41 -4.44
CA LYS A 72 8.89 12.99 -4.67
C LYS A 72 10.00 12.16 -4.01
N SER A 73 9.74 11.60 -2.83
CA SER A 73 10.67 10.73 -2.10
C SER A 73 11.02 9.43 -2.82
N SER A 74 10.20 8.98 -3.78
CA SER A 74 10.47 7.77 -4.57
C SER A 74 11.46 8.00 -5.72
N GLY A 75 11.81 9.26 -6.00
CA GLY A 75 12.60 9.70 -7.15
C GLY A 75 11.77 9.95 -8.42
N ALA A 76 10.47 9.68 -8.40
CA ALA A 76 9.58 9.87 -9.55
C ALA A 76 9.54 11.34 -9.99
N LYS A 77 9.52 11.56 -11.31
CA LYS A 77 9.36 12.90 -11.93
C LYS A 77 7.91 13.16 -12.32
N SER A 78 7.25 12.11 -12.77
CA SER A 78 5.82 12.09 -13.06
C SER A 78 5.20 10.83 -12.45
N VAL A 79 3.88 10.86 -12.32
CA VAL A 79 3.10 9.69 -11.91
C VAL A 79 1.92 9.50 -12.85
N THR A 80 1.52 8.24 -13.00
CA THR A 80 0.21 7.89 -13.57
C THR A 80 -0.63 7.24 -12.48
N ILE A 81 -1.85 7.73 -12.30
CA ILE A 81 -2.85 7.15 -11.40
C ILE A 81 -3.82 6.34 -12.26
N TRP A 82 -3.78 5.04 -12.02
CA TRP A 82 -4.64 4.06 -12.66
C TRP A 82 -5.84 3.77 -11.77
N VAL A 83 -6.99 3.54 -12.39
CA VAL A 83 -8.26 3.24 -11.72
C VAL A 83 -8.83 1.93 -12.26
N SER A 84 -9.30 1.08 -11.36
CA SER A 84 -10.07 -0.12 -11.69
C SER A 84 -11.17 -0.33 -10.66
N ASP A 85 -12.14 -1.18 -10.97
CA ASP A 85 -13.09 -1.74 -10.00
C ASP A 85 -13.14 -3.27 -10.16
N SER A 86 -14.02 -3.96 -9.44
CA SER A 86 -14.12 -5.43 -9.49
C SER A 86 -14.58 -5.99 -10.84
N THR A 87 -15.07 -5.14 -11.74
CA THR A 87 -15.69 -5.51 -13.02
C THR A 87 -14.98 -4.92 -14.24
N SER A 88 -14.16 -3.89 -14.05
CA SER A 88 -13.54 -3.14 -15.13
C SER A 88 -12.04 -3.38 -15.26
N GLU A 89 -11.58 -3.31 -16.50
CA GLU A 89 -10.15 -3.24 -16.77
C GLU A 89 -9.58 -1.92 -16.24
N GLU A 90 -8.35 -1.97 -15.74
CA GLU A 90 -7.63 -0.82 -15.22
C GLU A 90 -7.31 0.23 -16.29
N LYS A 91 -7.80 1.46 -16.09
CA LYS A 91 -7.65 2.60 -16.99
C LYS A 91 -6.82 3.71 -16.38
N SER A 92 -6.10 4.46 -17.23
CA SER A 92 -5.41 5.67 -16.78
C SER A 92 -6.45 6.75 -16.51
N TRP A 93 -6.48 7.26 -15.28
CA TRP A 93 -7.34 8.38 -14.90
C TRP A 93 -6.58 9.70 -14.90
N TYR A 94 -5.32 9.68 -14.46
CA TYR A 94 -4.49 10.88 -14.37
C TYR A 94 -3.04 10.58 -14.74
N HIS A 95 -2.39 11.53 -15.42
CA HIS A 95 -0.94 11.57 -15.60
C HIS A 95 -0.43 12.99 -15.35
N GLY A 96 0.67 13.14 -14.62
CA GLY A 96 1.23 14.46 -14.35
C GLY A 96 2.39 14.44 -13.36
N ALA A 97 2.59 15.57 -12.67
CA ALA A 97 3.71 15.76 -11.75
C ALA A 97 3.65 14.77 -10.56
N ALA A 98 4.83 14.45 -10.01
CA ALA A 98 4.97 13.55 -8.86
C ALA A 98 4.33 14.04 -7.55
N GLU A 99 3.76 15.24 -7.52
CA GLU A 99 2.97 15.77 -6.41
C GLU A 99 1.80 16.56 -6.98
N GLY A 100 0.63 16.43 -6.36
CA GLY A 100 -0.56 17.15 -6.79
C GLY A 100 -1.84 16.65 -6.14
N SER A 101 -2.95 17.16 -6.65
CA SER A 101 -4.29 16.70 -6.30
C SER A 101 -5.24 16.85 -7.48
N ALA A 102 -6.23 15.97 -7.58
CA ALA A 102 -7.29 16.03 -8.58
C ALA A 102 -8.61 15.51 -7.99
N GLU A 103 -9.72 16.07 -8.44
CA GLU A 103 -11.06 15.58 -8.11
C GLU A 103 -11.53 14.57 -9.14
N THR A 104 -12.15 13.49 -8.68
CA THR A 104 -12.80 12.51 -9.55
C THR A 104 -14.13 13.03 -10.07
N GLY A 105 -14.74 12.28 -10.99
CA GLY A 105 -16.18 12.41 -11.23
C GLY A 105 -17.00 11.62 -10.19
N PRO A 106 -18.34 11.66 -10.29
CA PRO A 106 -19.26 10.95 -9.39
C PRO A 106 -19.36 9.46 -9.75
N TRP A 107 -18.22 8.79 -9.89
CA TRP A 107 -18.11 7.38 -10.28
C TRP A 107 -17.39 6.52 -9.24
N VAL A 108 -16.79 7.13 -8.22
CA VAL A 108 -16.07 6.39 -7.18
C VAL A 108 -17.07 5.62 -6.33
N GLY A 109 -16.99 4.30 -6.37
CA GLY A 109 -17.84 3.39 -5.60
C GLY A 109 -17.04 2.45 -4.71
N ASP A 110 -17.73 1.56 -4.00
CA ASP A 110 -17.09 0.47 -3.27
C ASP A 110 -16.21 -0.39 -4.18
N GLY A 111 -15.05 -0.80 -3.69
CA GLY A 111 -14.08 -1.60 -4.44
C GLY A 111 -13.35 -0.83 -5.55
N THR A 112 -13.48 0.50 -5.62
CA THR A 112 -12.67 1.31 -6.55
C THR A 112 -11.21 1.32 -6.11
N MET A 113 -10.30 0.86 -6.98
CA MET A 113 -8.85 0.92 -6.79
C MET A 113 -8.28 2.18 -7.41
N PHE A 114 -7.38 2.84 -6.68
CA PHE A 114 -6.46 3.84 -7.20
C PHE A 114 -5.04 3.29 -7.05
N ARG A 115 -4.31 3.17 -8.16
CA ARG A 115 -2.92 2.72 -8.16
C ARG A 115 -2.02 3.79 -8.78
N MET A 116 -1.12 4.34 -7.98
CA MET A 116 -0.10 5.27 -8.44
C MET A 116 1.12 4.52 -8.94
N ALA A 117 1.58 4.83 -10.15
CA ALA A 117 2.79 4.30 -10.74
C ALA A 117 3.80 5.40 -11.09
N ASP A 118 5.08 5.03 -11.16
CA ASP A 118 6.17 5.89 -11.61
C ASP A 118 6.10 6.10 -13.13
N GLY A 119 5.80 7.33 -13.56
CA GLY A 119 5.54 7.67 -14.96
C GLY A 119 4.40 6.87 -15.60
N ASP A 120 4.44 6.74 -16.93
CA ASP A 120 3.42 6.04 -17.73
C ASP A 120 3.49 4.51 -17.62
N ALA A 121 4.59 3.98 -17.08
CA ALA A 121 4.80 2.54 -17.02
C ALA A 121 4.01 1.93 -15.85
N LYS A 122 3.21 0.90 -16.14
CA LYS A 122 2.52 0.11 -15.09
C LYS A 122 3.47 -0.63 -14.13
N ARG A 123 4.79 -0.61 -14.36
CA ARG A 123 5.75 -1.55 -13.76
C ARG A 123 6.11 -1.25 -12.31
N ARG A 124 6.22 0.02 -11.90
CA ARG A 124 6.58 0.38 -10.52
C ARG A 124 5.43 1.05 -9.81
N THR A 125 4.72 0.28 -8.99
CA THR A 125 3.64 0.81 -8.15
C THR A 125 4.22 1.51 -6.92
N LEU A 126 3.81 2.76 -6.70
CA LEU A 126 4.25 3.61 -5.60
C LEU A 126 3.24 3.61 -4.45
N ALA A 127 1.94 3.60 -4.78
CA ALA A 127 0.86 3.50 -3.82
C ALA A 127 -0.37 2.83 -4.43
N VAL A 128 -1.18 2.20 -3.58
CA VAL A 128 -2.49 1.65 -3.88
C VAL A 128 -3.47 2.11 -2.80
N ARG A 129 -4.66 2.52 -3.18
CA ARG A 129 -5.77 2.81 -2.28
C ARG A 129 -7.03 2.16 -2.79
N GLU A 130 -7.76 1.58 -1.85
CA GLU A 130 -9.07 1.02 -2.09
C GLU A 130 -10.13 1.84 -1.37
N VAL A 131 -11.19 2.17 -2.10
CA VAL A 131 -12.39 2.73 -1.50
C VAL A 131 -13.24 1.59 -0.99
N ARG A 132 -13.60 1.67 0.29
CA ARG A 132 -14.57 0.77 0.92
C ARG A 132 -15.86 1.52 1.23
N ALA A 133 -16.99 0.87 0.98
CA ALA A 133 -18.25 1.28 1.56
C ALA A 133 -18.27 0.97 3.06
N VAL A 134 -18.82 1.91 3.83
CA VAL A 134 -19.14 1.72 5.24
C VAL A 134 -20.57 2.14 5.49
N ASP A 135 -21.27 1.35 6.30
CA ASP A 135 -22.56 1.75 6.81
C ASP A 135 -22.39 2.79 7.90
N CYS A 136 -23.23 3.82 7.85
CA CYS A 136 -23.12 4.94 8.78
C CYS A 136 -23.44 4.58 10.23
N MET A 137 -24.04 3.41 10.46
CA MET A 137 -24.29 2.88 11.80
C MET A 137 -23.05 2.20 12.40
N THR A 138 -22.12 1.70 11.58
CA THR A 138 -20.82 1.15 12.02
C THR A 138 -19.71 2.20 12.03
N ALA A 139 -19.95 3.37 11.43
CA ALA A 139 -19.06 4.53 11.46
C ALA A 139 -19.38 5.47 12.65
N GLN A 140 -19.58 4.92 13.86
CA GLN A 140 -19.69 5.78 15.04
C GLN A 140 -18.35 6.52 15.25
N PRO A 141 -18.34 7.83 15.58
CA PRO A 141 -17.15 8.46 16.12
C PRO A 141 -16.75 7.65 17.35
N GLU A 142 -15.51 7.19 17.37
CA GLU A 142 -14.89 6.55 18.52
C GLU A 142 -15.07 7.46 19.75
N THR A 143 -16.13 7.21 20.52
CA THR A 143 -16.33 7.84 21.82
C THR A 143 -15.16 7.38 22.69
N PRO A 144 -14.34 8.28 23.26
CA PRO A 144 -13.36 7.86 24.24
C PRO A 144 -14.12 7.42 25.49
N SER A 145 -14.41 6.12 25.58
CA SER A 145 -14.89 5.48 26.80
C SER A 145 -13.74 5.40 27.78
N ASN A 146 -13.52 6.50 28.50
CA ASN A 146 -12.75 6.46 29.74
C ASN A 146 -13.69 5.99 30.86
N PRO A 147 -13.54 4.78 31.43
CA PRO A 147 -14.16 4.49 32.71
C PRO A 147 -13.33 5.20 33.79
N ALA A 148 -13.63 6.46 34.05
CA ALA A 148 -13.24 7.07 35.32
C ALA A 148 -14.08 6.41 36.42
N THR A 149 -13.47 5.44 37.11
CA THR A 149 -14.02 4.87 38.35
C THR A 149 -13.25 5.51 39.51
N PRO A 150 -13.92 6.15 40.48
CA PRO A 150 -13.30 6.49 41.76
C PRO A 150 -13.10 5.25 42.65
#